data_AF-A0A2M8NI58-F1
#
_entry.id   AF-A0A2M8NI58-F1
#
_cell.length_a   1.000
_cell.length_b   1.000
_cell.length_c   1.000
_cell.angle_alpha   90.00
_cell.angle_beta   90.00
_cell.angle_gamma   90.00
#
_symmetry.space_group_name_H-M   'P 1'
#
loop_
_entity.id
_entity.type
_entity.pdbx_description
1 polymer ?
#
loop_
_entity_poly.entity_id
_entity_poly.type
_entity_poly.pdbx_seq_one_letter_code
_entity_poly.pdbx_strand_id
1 'polypeptide(L)'
;ISGAQIGRLLDINFTRYGMSAAWSPDGTRVALGGIGGQCPYGVIVYDSNFAQIARGNPPPSMCEPRFSPDSRWLAFTGVNPRIDGRVDVYIANQNGFGAVNVTSSLRGSIQLLGWVGGVR
;
A
#
# COMPACT_ATOMS: atom_id res chain seq x y z
N ILE A 1 5.21 20.37 -16.05
CA ILE A 1 5.79 19.38 -15.12
C ILE A 1 7.31 19.52 -15.24
N SER A 2 8.00 20.12 -14.27
CA SER A 2 9.42 20.50 -14.41
C SER A 2 10.40 19.34 -14.16
N GLY A 3 9.92 18.17 -13.74
CA GLY A 3 10.78 17.05 -13.33
C GLY A 3 11.62 17.36 -12.08
N ALA A 4 11.34 18.46 -11.39
CA ALA A 4 12.07 18.87 -10.21
C ALA A 4 11.84 17.89 -9.04
N GLN A 5 12.92 17.57 -8.33
CA GLN A 5 12.84 16.80 -7.10
C GLN A 5 12.07 17.58 -6.04
N ILE A 6 11.01 16.98 -5.51
CA ILE A 6 10.16 17.57 -4.46
C ILE A 6 10.45 17.04 -3.05
N GLY A 7 11.27 16.00 -2.93
CA GLY A 7 11.69 15.46 -1.63
C GLY A 7 12.53 14.18 -1.75
N ARG A 8 12.94 13.63 -0.61
CA ARG A 8 13.59 12.33 -0.48
C ARG A 8 13.25 11.72 0.87
N LEU A 9 12.83 10.45 0.85
CA LEU A 9 12.68 9.63 2.04
C LEU A 9 14.01 8.91 2.30
N LEU A 10 14.62 9.15 3.47
CA LEU A 10 15.93 8.59 3.86
C LEU A 10 15.82 7.52 4.95
N ASP A 11 14.63 7.42 5.52
CA ASP A 11 14.24 6.73 6.74
C ASP A 11 13.49 5.41 6.45
N ILE A 12 13.22 5.13 5.18
CA ILE A 12 12.70 3.85 4.69
C ILE A 12 13.78 3.13 3.92
N ASN A 13 14.09 1.91 4.34
CA ASN A 13 15.16 1.13 3.75
C ASN A 13 14.69 -0.29 3.44
N PHE A 14 14.43 -0.55 2.17
CA PHE A 14 14.18 -1.90 1.65
C PHE A 14 15.52 -2.57 1.27
N THR A 15 16.46 -2.68 2.22
CA THR A 15 17.87 -3.08 1.99
C THR A 15 18.07 -4.38 1.21
N ARG A 16 17.04 -5.24 1.09
CA ARG A 16 17.08 -6.53 0.37
C ARG A 16 15.83 -6.83 -0.45
N TYR A 17 14.91 -5.88 -0.54
CA TYR A 17 13.57 -6.12 -1.08
C TYR A 17 13.28 -5.12 -2.18
N GLY A 18 12.57 -5.54 -3.21
CA GLY A 18 12.00 -4.59 -4.17
C GLY A 18 10.94 -3.72 -3.48
N MET A 19 10.79 -2.50 -3.97
CA MET A 19 9.82 -1.54 -3.45
C MET A 19 8.82 -1.18 -4.55
N SER A 20 7.56 -1.09 -4.17
CA SER A 20 6.47 -0.57 -4.99
C SER A 20 5.96 0.73 -4.37
N ALA A 21 5.74 1.73 -5.20
CA ALA A 21 5.19 3.02 -4.79
C ALA A 21 3.95 3.36 -5.63
N ALA A 22 2.95 3.98 -5.02
CA ALA A 22 1.77 4.47 -5.72
C ALA A 22 1.38 5.85 -5.19
N TRP A 23 1.20 6.79 -6.11
CA TRP A 23 0.57 8.08 -5.82
C TRP A 23 -0.94 7.95 -5.87
N SER A 24 -1.65 8.68 -5.01
CA SER A 24 -3.09 8.89 -5.18
C SER A 24 -3.35 9.71 -6.45
N PRO A 25 -4.44 9.45 -7.19
CA PRO A 25 -4.77 10.22 -8.38
C PRO A 25 -4.91 11.74 -8.16
N ASP A 26 -5.31 12.16 -6.96
CA ASP A 26 -5.36 13.57 -6.56
C ASP A 26 -3.97 14.18 -6.23
N GLY A 27 -2.92 13.39 -6.23
CA GLY A 27 -1.54 13.81 -5.96
C GLY A 27 -1.23 14.13 -4.50
N THR A 28 -2.15 13.86 -3.56
CA THR A 28 -1.99 14.27 -2.16
C THR A 28 -1.37 13.21 -1.26
N ARG A 29 -1.23 11.97 -1.73
CA ARG A 29 -0.71 10.82 -0.97
C ARG A 29 0.24 9.98 -1.78
N VAL A 30 1.23 9.41 -1.11
CA VAL A 30 2.08 8.34 -1.66
C VAL A 30 2.14 7.18 -0.69
N ALA A 31 1.88 5.96 -1.18
CA ALA A 31 1.96 4.73 -0.42
C ALA A 31 3.19 3.92 -0.88
N LEU A 32 3.88 3.29 0.07
CA LEU A 32 5.11 2.51 -0.18
C LEU A 32 4.99 1.11 0.39
N GLY A 33 5.14 0.09 -0.44
CA GLY A 33 5.08 -1.31 -0.04
C GLY A 33 6.19 -2.14 -0.64
N GLY A 34 6.22 -3.41 -0.26
CA GLY A 34 7.07 -4.41 -0.92
C GLY A 34 6.52 -4.82 -2.30
N ILE A 35 7.26 -5.69 -2.98
CA ILE A 35 6.86 -6.32 -4.26
C ILE A 35 7.17 -7.83 -4.22
N GLY A 36 6.48 -8.62 -5.04
CA GLY A 36 6.80 -10.05 -5.20
C GLY A 36 6.64 -10.87 -3.92
N GLY A 37 5.71 -10.48 -3.05
CA GLY A 37 5.47 -11.12 -1.74
C GLY A 37 6.49 -10.76 -0.65
N GLN A 38 7.50 -9.93 -0.94
CA GLN A 38 8.51 -9.51 0.03
C GLN A 38 8.13 -8.16 0.66
N CYS A 39 7.39 -8.21 1.75
CA CYS A 39 6.74 -7.02 2.33
C CYS A 39 7.14 -6.85 3.80
N PRO A 40 8.31 -6.24 4.04
CA PRO A 40 8.93 -6.18 5.38
C PRO A 40 8.19 -5.25 6.36
N TYR A 41 7.32 -4.38 5.85
CA TYR A 41 6.61 -3.38 6.63
C TYR A 41 5.10 -3.56 6.56
N GLY A 42 4.40 -2.95 7.53
CA GLY A 42 2.96 -2.74 7.46
C GLY A 42 2.61 -1.59 6.53
N VAL A 43 1.43 -1.01 6.73
CA VAL A 43 0.96 0.10 5.88
C VAL A 43 1.82 1.35 6.07
N ILE A 44 2.32 1.89 4.97
CA ILE A 44 3.15 3.10 4.93
C ILE A 44 2.52 4.10 3.96
N VAL A 45 2.20 5.29 4.45
CA VAL A 45 1.63 6.37 3.64
C VAL A 45 2.27 7.70 4.05
N TYR A 46 2.57 8.54 3.06
CA TYR A 46 3.04 9.92 3.22
C TYR A 46 2.11 10.88 2.48
N ASP A 47 2.21 12.17 2.81
CA ASP A 47 1.62 13.24 2.02
C ASP A 47 2.48 13.62 0.81
N SER A 48 2.03 14.62 0.05
CA SER A 48 2.74 15.13 -1.13
C SER A 48 4.07 15.85 -0.83
N ASN A 49 4.30 16.23 0.43
CA ASN A 49 5.54 16.83 0.91
C ASN A 49 6.46 15.79 1.57
N PHE A 50 6.12 14.50 1.46
CA PHE A 50 6.81 13.39 2.12
C PHE A 50 6.82 13.47 3.65
N ALA A 51 5.81 14.12 4.25
CA ALA A 51 5.55 13.98 5.68
C ALA A 51 4.82 12.66 5.96
N GLN A 52 5.28 11.93 6.98
CA GLN A 52 4.75 10.62 7.31
C GLN A 52 3.32 10.73 7.85
N ILE A 53 2.37 10.04 7.22
CA ILE A 53 0.97 9.94 7.68
C ILE A 53 0.78 8.64 8.44
N ALA A 54 1.21 7.52 7.88
CA ALA A 54 1.10 6.20 8.48
C ALA A 54 2.41 5.42 8.34
N ARG A 55 2.77 4.69 9.40
CA ARG A 55 3.86 3.72 9.42
C ARG A 55 3.53 2.59 10.39
N GLY A 56 2.79 1.61 9.88
CA GLY A 56 2.36 0.45 10.64
C GLY A 56 3.43 -0.63 10.71
N ASN A 57 3.41 -1.41 11.79
CA ASN A 57 4.13 -2.66 11.88
C ASN A 57 3.19 -3.82 11.46
N PRO A 58 3.69 -4.83 10.74
CA PRO A 58 2.87 -5.98 10.38
C PRO A 58 2.48 -6.80 11.62
N PRO A 59 1.37 -7.57 11.57
CA PRO A 59 0.48 -7.76 10.43
C PRO A 59 -0.70 -6.77 10.33
N PRO A 60 -1.26 -6.54 9.12
CA PRO A 60 -0.81 -7.11 7.85
C PRO A 60 0.45 -6.43 7.32
N SER A 61 1.27 -7.17 6.59
CA SER A 61 2.28 -6.55 5.74
C SER A 61 1.63 -5.87 4.53
N MET A 62 2.33 -4.92 3.92
CA MET A 62 1.84 -4.21 2.73
C MET A 62 2.73 -4.43 1.50
N CYS A 63 2.12 -4.93 0.45
CA CYS A 63 2.69 -5.18 -0.87
C CYS A 63 1.90 -4.43 -1.95
N GLU A 64 2.59 -3.97 -2.98
CA GLU A 64 1.99 -3.52 -4.25
C GLU A 64 0.77 -2.60 -4.07
N PRO A 65 0.93 -1.47 -3.33
CA PRO A 65 -0.18 -0.58 -3.00
C PRO A 65 -0.78 0.06 -4.25
N ARG A 66 -2.09 0.32 -4.23
CA ARG A 66 -2.86 0.92 -5.33
C ARG A 66 -3.96 1.82 -4.78
N PHE A 67 -3.89 3.12 -5.04
CA PHE A 67 -4.97 4.03 -4.72
C PHE A 67 -6.16 3.82 -5.67
N SER A 68 -7.37 4.01 -5.14
CA SER A 68 -8.59 4.04 -5.94
C SER A 68 -8.61 5.26 -6.87
N PRO A 69 -9.29 5.20 -8.03
CA PRO A 69 -9.38 6.31 -8.98
C PRO A 69 -9.95 7.60 -8.36
N ASP A 70 -10.83 7.47 -7.36
CA ASP A 70 -11.42 8.57 -6.60
C ASP A 70 -10.55 9.05 -5.42
N SER A 71 -9.35 8.50 -5.24
CA SER A 71 -8.39 8.80 -4.17
C SER A 71 -8.84 8.50 -2.74
N ARG A 72 -10.01 7.90 -2.51
CA ARG A 72 -10.55 7.67 -1.16
C ARG A 72 -10.01 6.43 -0.47
N TRP A 73 -9.52 5.46 -1.24
CA TRP A 73 -9.15 4.13 -0.76
C TRP A 73 -7.76 3.72 -1.21
N LEU A 74 -7.13 2.88 -0.40
CA LEU A 74 -5.87 2.23 -0.69
C LEU A 74 -6.09 0.72 -0.64
N ALA A 75 -5.89 0.03 -1.76
CA ALA A 75 -5.84 -1.42 -1.82
C ALA A 75 -4.39 -1.90 -1.85
N PHE A 76 -4.12 -3.04 -1.25
CA PHE A 76 -2.81 -3.66 -1.27
C PHE A 76 -2.92 -5.18 -1.06
N THR A 77 -1.94 -5.92 -1.54
CA THR A 77 -1.76 -7.32 -1.15
C THR A 77 -1.00 -7.36 0.18
N GLY A 78 -1.34 -8.29 1.07
CA GLY A 78 -0.75 -8.36 2.40
C GLY A 78 -0.73 -9.78 2.93
N VAL A 79 0.18 -10.04 3.88
CA VAL A 79 0.29 -11.33 4.54
C VAL A 79 0.08 -11.16 6.04
N ASN A 80 -0.71 -12.03 6.63
CA ASN A 80 -0.81 -12.17 8.07
C ASN A 80 -0.31 -13.56 8.51
N PRO A 81 0.96 -13.68 8.94
CA PRO A 81 1.52 -14.96 9.37
C PRO A 81 0.89 -15.49 10.66
N ARG A 82 0.09 -14.69 11.39
CA ARG A 82 -0.60 -15.11 12.61
C ARG A 82 -1.92 -15.84 12.34
N ILE A 83 -2.37 -15.92 11.08
CA ILE A 83 -3.60 -16.60 10.69
C ILE A 83 -3.26 -17.83 9.85
N ASP A 84 -2.85 -17.63 8.60
CA ASP A 84 -2.49 -18.72 7.68
C ASP A 84 -1.28 -18.38 6.78
N GLY A 85 -0.73 -17.17 6.87
CA GLY A 85 0.43 -16.74 6.08
C GLY A 85 0.15 -16.59 4.59
N ARG A 86 -1.12 -16.58 4.18
CA ARG A 86 -1.52 -16.39 2.79
C ARG A 86 -1.44 -14.91 2.37
N VAL A 87 -1.23 -14.68 1.07
CA VAL A 87 -1.46 -13.38 0.44
C VAL A 87 -2.96 -13.12 0.32
N ASP A 88 -3.41 -12.04 0.93
CA ASP A 88 -4.78 -11.54 0.89
C ASP A 88 -4.84 -10.10 0.35
N VAL A 89 -6.02 -9.67 -0.06
CA VAL A 89 -6.28 -8.27 -0.42
C VAL A 89 -6.81 -7.54 0.81
N TYR A 90 -6.20 -6.39 1.08
CA TYR A 90 -6.59 -5.48 2.12
C TYR A 90 -7.03 -4.15 1.51
N ILE A 91 -8.01 -3.51 2.15
CA ILE A 91 -8.45 -2.15 1.82
C ILE A 91 -8.33 -1.28 3.08
N ALA A 92 -7.71 -0.12 2.94
CA ALA A 92 -7.62 0.92 3.95
C ALA A 92 -8.14 2.25 3.38
N ASN A 93 -8.37 3.23 4.25
CA ASN A 93 -8.62 4.59 3.79
C ASN A 93 -7.38 5.20 3.11
N GLN A 94 -7.54 6.36 2.45
CA GLN A 94 -6.45 7.02 1.73
C GLN A 94 -5.21 7.37 2.59
N ASN A 95 -5.37 7.46 3.91
CA ASN A 95 -4.27 7.73 4.84
C ASN A 95 -3.60 6.43 5.32
N GLY A 96 -4.06 5.26 4.88
CA GLY A 96 -3.53 3.96 5.25
C GLY A 96 -4.07 3.38 6.56
N PHE A 97 -5.03 4.04 7.20
CA PHE A 97 -5.63 3.56 8.46
C PHE A 97 -6.86 2.68 8.21
N GLY A 98 -7.19 1.86 9.20
CA GLY A 98 -8.40 1.03 9.18
C GLY A 98 -8.36 -0.08 8.13
N ALA A 99 -7.19 -0.66 7.88
CA ALA A 99 -7.04 -1.75 6.93
C ALA A 99 -7.91 -2.96 7.31
N VAL A 100 -8.70 -3.45 6.36
CA VAL A 100 -9.54 -4.66 6.51
C VAL A 100 -9.18 -5.69 5.45
N ASN A 101 -9.16 -6.98 5.84
CA ASN A 101 -8.96 -8.09 4.90
C ASN A 101 -10.28 -8.41 4.20
N VAL A 102 -10.34 -8.21 2.88
CA VAL A 102 -11.57 -8.43 2.08
C VAL A 102 -11.65 -9.80 1.44
N THR A 103 -10.62 -10.63 1.58
CA THR A 103 -10.52 -11.97 0.98
C THR A 103 -10.28 -13.08 2.00
N SER A 104 -10.42 -12.80 3.30
CA SER A 104 -10.11 -13.69 4.42
C SER A 104 -10.84 -15.05 4.39
N SER A 105 -12.00 -15.12 3.73
CA SER A 105 -12.79 -16.35 3.57
C SER A 105 -12.48 -17.13 2.30
N LEU A 106 -11.84 -16.50 1.31
CA LEU A 106 -11.49 -17.14 0.04
C LEU A 106 -10.41 -18.19 0.28
N ARG A 107 -10.13 -19.05 -0.70
CA ARG A 107 -9.01 -20.02 -0.67
C ARG A 107 -8.26 -19.96 -1.99
N GLY A 108 -6.97 -20.32 -1.98
CA GLY A 108 -6.11 -20.30 -3.17
C GLY A 108 -5.28 -19.02 -3.32
N SER A 109 -4.68 -18.86 -4.51
CA SER A 109 -3.88 -17.69 -4.85
C SER A 109 -4.77 -16.48 -5.11
N ILE A 110 -4.46 -15.36 -4.47
CA ILE A 110 -5.18 -14.10 -4.62
C ILE A 110 -4.22 -13.09 -5.21
N GLN A 111 -4.70 -12.36 -6.21
CA GLN A 111 -3.99 -11.25 -6.83
C GLN A 111 -4.89 -10.03 -6.88
N LEU A 112 -4.33 -8.88 -6.50
CA LEU A 112 -4.94 -7.59 -6.80
C LEU A 112 -4.63 -7.26 -8.27
N LEU A 113 -5.65 -6.96 -9.07
CA LEU A 113 -5.47 -6.51 -10.46
C LEU A 113 -5.58 -4.99 -10.57
N GLY A 114 -6.52 -4.40 -9.83
CA GLY A 114 -6.74 -2.96 -9.81
C GLY A 114 -8.14 -2.61 -9.35
N TRP A 115 -8.48 -1.34 -9.52
CA TRP A 115 -9.80 -0.80 -9.23
C TRP A 115 -10.64 -0.70 -10.50
N VAL A 116 -11.95 -0.91 -10.38
CA VAL A 116 -12.94 -0.69 -11.45
C VAL A 116 -13.98 0.31 -10.95
N GLY A 117 -14.35 1.28 -11.79
CA GLY A 117 -15.24 2.38 -11.41
C GLY A 117 -14.53 3.51 -10.66
N GLY A 118 -15.28 4.54 -10.23
CA GLY A 118 -14.72 5.67 -9.47
C GLY A 118 -14.29 6.87 -10.31
N VAL A 119 -14.97 7.14 -11.42
CA VAL A 119 -14.87 8.45 -12.08
C VAL A 119 -15.54 9.50 -11.17
N ARG A 120 -14.94 10.70 -11.09
CA ARG A 120 -15.60 11.86 -10.50
C ARG A 120 -16.91 12.17 -11.19
#